data_AF-A0A0A7CNW2-F1
#
_entry.id   AF-A0A0A7CNW2-F1
#
_cell.length_a   1.000
_cell.length_b   1.000
_cell.length_c   1.000
_cell.angle_alpha   90.00
_cell.angle_beta   90.00
_cell.angle_gamma   90.00
#
_symmetry.space_group_name_H-M   'P 1'
#
loop_
_entity.id
_entity.type
_entity.pdbx_description
1 polymer ?
#
loop_
_entity_poly.entity_id
_entity_poly.type
_entity_poly.pdbx_seq_one_letter_code
_entity_poly.pdbx_strand_id
1 'polypeptide(L)'
;MLAPVLTLLASATVAALRGVCYDAYNSDQASQHFASIASRFDAVRTYQTWTHNSNLIDIAARNNLLMYPGIWLRGNGVDFNADVRAAVEGTKRNRGTVKAVFVGNEDLSNNWAAWQIEQKINQVRGAFRDNGLGDVKIGTVQTDGDWLNNAWLANVVDIVGVNIYPFFGSSRDSYANPVADLDARWRAMTNRFGNKVLLTETGWPDSGGNNGAHVSSWQNAQNYFNAAQKWMNNNGGEIPTWFMYHDNRGKPNYEGHFALAEPNGQWKFDFNVKSSNVGGGGGGEGDDKPSGYFQLITNRGKAFREWYGGVAAKDNNRDPYTQWTYNPKTQQLWNAGAQKCLDAYKDGNSVKVHVYGCDDNNGNQKWRLSKGKVIHAQYNVCLDADVNDPKESAQTWTCVDNNTNQIFKISK
;
A
#
# COMPACT_ATOMS: atom_id res chain seq x y z
N MET A 1 -37.73 -3.98 -44.19
CA MET A 1 -37.44 -4.55 -42.87
C MET A 1 -36.03 -4.11 -42.49
N LEU A 2 -35.89 -3.20 -41.53
CA LEU A 2 -34.61 -2.76 -40.98
C LEU A 2 -34.35 -3.57 -39.71
N ALA A 3 -33.26 -4.34 -39.67
CA ALA A 3 -32.84 -5.06 -38.47
C ALA A 3 -32.22 -4.07 -37.47
N PRO A 4 -32.54 -4.15 -36.17
CA PRO A 4 -31.93 -3.27 -35.18
C PRO A 4 -30.51 -3.73 -34.88
N VAL A 5 -29.55 -2.81 -34.97
CA VAL A 5 -28.19 -3.02 -34.48
C VAL A 5 -28.24 -2.96 -32.95
N LEU A 6 -28.08 -4.11 -32.31
CA LEU A 6 -28.00 -4.22 -30.87
C LEU A 6 -26.59 -3.81 -30.42
N THR A 7 -26.43 -2.57 -29.96
CA THR A 7 -25.16 -2.10 -29.38
C THR A 7 -24.96 -2.78 -28.03
N LEU A 8 -24.09 -3.79 -27.99
CA LEU A 8 -23.66 -4.43 -26.76
C LEU A 8 -22.75 -3.45 -25.99
N LEU A 9 -23.30 -2.72 -25.03
CA LEU A 9 -22.50 -1.99 -24.05
C LEU A 9 -21.80 -3.03 -23.18
N ALA A 10 -20.51 -3.25 -23.43
CA ALA A 10 -19.67 -3.98 -22.50
C ALA A 10 -19.60 -3.17 -21.20
N SER A 11 -20.26 -3.65 -20.14
CA SER A 11 -20.10 -3.13 -18.79
C SER A 11 -18.66 -3.37 -18.36
N ALA A 12 -17.78 -2.39 -18.57
CA ALA A 12 -16.49 -2.37 -17.92
C ALA A 12 -16.75 -2.33 -16.42
N THR A 13 -16.38 -3.40 -15.71
CA THR A 13 -16.35 -3.38 -14.24
C THR A 13 -15.37 -2.30 -13.82
N VAL A 14 -15.88 -1.17 -13.29
CA VAL A 14 -15.03 -0.15 -12.70
C VAL A 14 -14.33 -0.78 -11.51
N ALA A 15 -12.99 -0.80 -11.52
CA ALA A 15 -12.22 -1.33 -10.41
C ALA A 15 -12.59 -0.58 -9.12
N ALA A 16 -12.73 -1.32 -8.02
CA ALA A 16 -13.06 -0.73 -6.72
C ALA A 16 -11.93 0.22 -6.28
N LEU A 17 -12.28 1.47 -5.98
CA LEU A 17 -11.31 2.49 -5.58
C LEU A 17 -10.67 2.15 -4.22
N ARG A 18 -9.40 2.51 -4.07
CA ARG A 18 -8.62 2.29 -2.85
C ARG A 18 -7.96 3.55 -2.33
N GLY A 19 -7.99 3.71 -1.01
CA GLY A 19 -7.26 4.76 -0.34
C GLY A 19 -6.14 4.25 0.57
N VAL A 20 -5.25 5.16 0.95
CA VAL A 20 -4.23 4.93 1.98
C VAL A 20 -4.12 6.14 2.91
N CYS A 21 -3.90 5.90 4.20
CA CYS A 21 -3.68 6.96 5.17
C CYS A 21 -2.27 7.55 5.06
N TYR A 22 -2.12 8.83 5.32
CA TYR A 22 -0.85 9.55 5.32
C TYR A 22 -0.65 10.33 6.62
N ASP A 23 0.38 9.94 7.38
CA ASP A 23 0.88 10.67 8.55
C ASP A 23 1.76 11.84 8.08
N ALA A 24 1.43 13.05 8.52
CA ALA A 24 2.01 14.31 8.06
C ALA A 24 3.33 14.70 8.76
N TYR A 25 3.87 13.83 9.63
CA TYR A 25 5.12 14.10 10.35
C TYR A 25 6.33 14.40 9.43
N ASN A 26 6.29 13.98 8.16
CA ASN A 26 7.33 14.26 7.15
C ASN A 26 6.82 15.11 5.96
N SER A 27 5.76 15.88 6.17
CA SER A 27 5.00 16.58 5.13
C SER A 27 5.78 17.43 4.10
N ASP A 28 7.03 17.82 4.37
CA ASP A 28 7.92 18.41 3.36
C ASP A 28 8.13 17.50 2.14
N GLN A 29 8.01 16.17 2.32
CA GLN A 29 8.09 15.17 1.26
C GLN A 29 6.72 14.81 0.64
N ALA A 30 5.63 15.46 1.09
CA ALA A 30 4.27 15.08 0.70
C ALA A 30 4.06 15.08 -0.83
N SER A 31 4.70 15.98 -1.58
CA SER A 31 4.59 16.00 -3.04
C SER A 31 5.18 14.74 -3.69
N GLN A 32 6.37 14.30 -3.26
CA GLN A 32 6.99 13.06 -3.73
C GLN A 32 6.19 11.84 -3.28
N HIS A 33 5.74 11.86 -2.02
CA HIS A 33 4.96 10.78 -1.44
C HIS A 33 3.61 10.60 -2.15
N PHE A 34 2.91 11.67 -2.49
CA PHE A 34 1.62 11.58 -3.17
C PHE A 34 1.76 11.12 -4.62
N ALA A 35 2.88 11.46 -5.29
CA ALA A 35 3.21 10.89 -6.59
C ALA A 35 3.42 9.36 -6.49
N SER A 36 4.13 8.90 -5.45
CA SER A 36 4.29 7.47 -5.16
C SER A 36 2.93 6.81 -4.87
N ILE A 37 2.11 7.40 -4.00
CA ILE A 37 0.76 6.91 -3.67
C ILE A 37 -0.11 6.78 -4.92
N ALA A 38 -0.09 7.76 -5.82
CA ALA A 38 -0.87 7.76 -7.06
C ALA A 38 -0.52 6.60 -7.99
N SER A 39 0.65 5.99 -7.85
CA SER A 39 1.02 4.79 -8.61
C SER A 39 0.29 3.52 -8.16
N ARG A 40 -0.33 3.50 -6.97
CA ARG A 40 -0.96 2.29 -6.38
C ARG A 40 -2.35 2.51 -5.78
N PHE A 41 -2.71 3.75 -5.43
CA PHE A 41 -3.97 4.10 -4.79
C PHE A 41 -4.71 5.20 -5.54
N ASP A 42 -6.03 5.26 -5.38
CA ASP A 42 -6.93 6.26 -5.96
C ASP A 42 -7.13 7.45 -5.04
N ALA A 43 -6.98 7.23 -3.73
CA ALA A 43 -7.20 8.25 -2.72
C ALA A 43 -6.14 8.28 -1.64
N VAL A 44 -6.02 9.45 -1.00
CA VAL A 44 -5.25 9.62 0.23
C VAL A 44 -6.17 10.14 1.33
N ARG A 45 -6.05 9.58 2.53
CA ARG A 45 -6.65 10.14 3.75
C ARG A 45 -5.55 10.75 4.59
N THR A 46 -5.74 11.97 5.07
CA THR A 46 -4.76 12.63 5.95
C THR A 46 -5.38 12.90 7.31
N TYR A 47 -4.55 13.03 8.34
CA TYR A 47 -4.98 13.37 9.70
C TYR A 47 -5.11 14.87 9.91
N GLN A 48 -4.28 15.63 9.20
CA GLN A 48 -4.24 17.09 9.13
C GLN A 48 -4.33 17.50 7.66
N THR A 49 -4.75 18.73 7.41
CA THR A 49 -4.85 19.30 6.05
C THR A 49 -3.76 20.33 5.80
N TRP A 50 -3.39 21.07 6.85
CA TRP A 50 -2.35 22.08 6.84
C TRP A 50 -1.08 21.55 7.49
N THR A 51 0.07 21.77 6.84
CA THR A 51 1.37 21.29 7.33
C THR A 51 2.39 22.41 7.53
N HIS A 52 1.94 23.64 7.77
CA HIS A 52 2.73 24.89 7.85
C HIS A 52 3.40 25.33 6.53
N ASN A 53 3.82 24.38 5.70
CA ASN A 53 4.50 24.64 4.44
C ASN A 53 3.62 24.38 3.22
N SER A 54 2.52 23.63 3.36
CA SER A 54 1.68 23.22 2.24
C SER A 54 0.26 22.85 2.67
N ASN A 55 -0.65 22.93 1.70
CA ASN A 55 -2.01 22.40 1.81
C ASN A 55 -2.06 21.05 1.07
N LEU A 56 -2.38 19.98 1.81
CA LEU A 56 -2.34 18.62 1.26
C LEU A 56 -3.42 18.35 0.20
N ILE A 57 -4.52 19.09 0.20
CA ILE A 57 -5.55 18.98 -0.86
C ILE A 57 -4.99 19.43 -2.21
N ASP A 58 -4.21 20.52 -2.23
CA ASP A 58 -3.59 21.01 -3.47
C ASP A 58 -2.56 20.00 -4.01
N ILE A 59 -1.87 19.25 -3.13
CA ILE A 59 -0.93 18.20 -3.52
C ILE A 59 -1.67 16.98 -4.07
N ALA A 60 -2.78 16.56 -3.43
CA ALA A 60 -3.60 15.45 -3.91
C ALA A 60 -4.16 15.74 -5.31
N ALA A 61 -4.71 16.94 -5.52
CA ALA A 61 -5.23 17.37 -6.80
C ALA A 61 -4.18 17.32 -7.92
N ARG A 62 -2.95 17.80 -7.67
CA ARG A 62 -1.84 17.75 -8.63
C ARG A 62 -1.42 16.32 -9.03
N ASN A 63 -1.69 15.35 -8.17
CA ASN A 63 -1.38 13.93 -8.42
C ASN A 63 -2.59 13.11 -8.88
N ASN A 64 -3.71 13.77 -9.22
CA ASN A 64 -4.98 13.12 -9.58
C ASN A 64 -5.48 12.11 -8.52
N LEU A 65 -5.18 12.38 -7.25
CA LEU A 65 -5.71 11.62 -6.13
C LEU A 65 -7.03 12.21 -5.66
N LEU A 66 -7.99 11.35 -5.34
CA LEU A 66 -9.12 11.71 -4.48
C LEU A 66 -8.63 11.85 -3.03
N MET A 67 -9.39 12.54 -2.18
CA MET A 67 -8.94 12.82 -0.83
C MET A 67 -10.05 12.82 0.23
N TYR A 68 -9.70 12.28 1.39
CA TYR A 68 -10.38 12.50 2.67
C TYR A 68 -9.48 13.37 3.58
N PRO A 69 -9.55 14.70 3.50
CA PRO A 69 -8.79 15.59 4.38
C PRO A 69 -9.24 15.46 5.84
N GLY A 70 -8.26 15.40 6.74
CA GLY A 70 -8.47 15.42 8.19
C GLY A 70 -8.29 16.81 8.79
N ILE A 71 -9.03 17.09 9.85
CA ILE A 71 -8.89 18.26 10.73
C ILE A 71 -8.58 17.71 12.12
N TRP A 72 -7.36 17.93 12.60
CA TRP A 72 -6.87 17.30 13.82
C TRP A 72 -7.22 18.15 15.06
N LEU A 73 -7.58 17.49 16.17
CA LEU A 73 -8.17 18.18 17.33
C LEU A 73 -7.24 18.30 18.54
N ARG A 74 -6.18 17.50 18.62
CA ARG A 74 -5.45 17.28 19.88
C ARG A 74 -3.94 17.11 19.71
N GLY A 75 -3.16 17.62 20.67
CA GLY A 75 -1.70 17.50 20.68
C GLY A 75 -1.00 18.86 20.70
N ASN A 76 0.29 18.84 21.03
CA ASN A 76 1.09 20.07 21.09
C ASN A 76 1.28 20.66 19.68
N GLY A 77 1.10 21.97 19.55
CA GLY A 77 1.28 22.68 18.28
C GLY A 77 0.13 22.52 17.28
N VAL A 78 -0.99 21.90 17.67
CA VAL A 78 -2.15 21.74 16.80
C VAL A 78 -2.88 23.07 16.62
N ASP A 79 -2.96 23.54 15.38
CA ASP A 79 -3.80 24.67 14.99
C ASP A 79 -5.04 24.18 14.23
N PHE A 80 -6.09 23.89 14.99
CA PHE A 80 -7.39 23.50 14.46
C PHE A 80 -7.92 24.51 13.41
N ASN A 81 -7.76 25.81 13.65
CA ASN A 81 -8.30 26.82 12.75
C ASN A 81 -7.51 26.90 11.44
N ALA A 82 -6.20 26.63 11.46
CA ALA A 82 -5.41 26.51 10.25
C ALA A 82 -5.85 25.31 9.41
N ASP A 83 -6.10 24.16 10.02
CA ASP A 83 -6.66 22.98 9.32
C ASP A 83 -8.03 23.30 8.70
N VAL A 84 -8.93 23.98 9.43
CA VAL A 84 -10.24 24.40 8.89
C VAL A 84 -10.09 25.33 7.70
N ARG A 85 -9.26 26.38 7.81
CA ARG A 85 -9.00 27.31 6.69
C ARG A 85 -8.42 26.57 5.49
N ALA A 86 -7.43 25.72 5.70
CA ALA A 86 -6.81 24.95 4.64
C ALA A 86 -7.80 23.98 3.98
N ALA A 87 -8.67 23.32 4.74
CA ALA A 87 -9.70 22.45 4.21
C ALA A 87 -10.72 23.21 3.35
N VAL A 88 -11.21 24.36 3.83
CA VAL A 88 -12.14 25.23 3.07
C VAL A 88 -11.49 25.73 1.78
N GLU A 89 -10.31 26.35 1.88
CA GLU A 89 -9.63 26.96 0.75
C GLU A 89 -9.16 25.94 -0.29
N GLY A 90 -8.58 24.83 0.17
CA GLY A 90 -8.14 23.72 -0.69
C GLY A 90 -9.32 23.08 -1.42
N THR A 91 -10.46 22.91 -0.75
CA THR A 91 -11.68 22.39 -1.38
C THR A 91 -12.24 23.36 -2.42
N LYS A 92 -12.25 24.68 -2.16
CA LYS A 92 -12.69 25.68 -3.15
C LYS A 92 -11.86 25.62 -4.43
N ARG A 93 -10.54 25.48 -4.29
CA ARG A 93 -9.61 25.37 -5.44
C ARG A 93 -9.75 24.05 -6.18
N ASN A 94 -10.02 22.95 -5.46
CA ASN A 94 -9.98 21.58 -6.01
C ASN A 94 -11.26 20.80 -5.68
N ARG A 95 -12.44 21.31 -6.08
CA ARG A 95 -13.75 20.72 -5.72
C ARG A 95 -13.89 19.24 -6.07
N GLY A 96 -13.27 18.78 -7.15
CA GLY A 96 -13.32 17.38 -7.59
C GLY A 96 -12.46 16.40 -6.76
N THR A 97 -11.56 16.92 -5.93
CA THR A 97 -10.60 16.12 -5.15
C THR A 97 -11.21 15.61 -3.84
N VAL A 98 -11.99 16.44 -3.14
CA VAL A 98 -12.44 16.17 -1.77
C VAL A 98 -13.72 15.35 -1.76
N LYS A 99 -13.66 14.16 -1.14
CA LYS A 99 -14.79 13.22 -1.05
C LYS A 99 -15.60 13.37 0.23
N ALA A 100 -14.93 13.64 1.34
CA ALA A 100 -15.50 14.02 2.63
C ALA A 100 -14.40 14.60 3.53
N VAL A 101 -14.77 15.42 4.51
CA VAL A 101 -13.84 15.97 5.50
C VAL A 101 -14.06 15.26 6.83
N PHE A 102 -13.00 14.78 7.46
CA PHE A 102 -13.06 14.15 8.78
C PHE A 102 -12.53 15.08 9.86
N VAL A 103 -13.38 15.39 10.84
CA VAL A 103 -13.06 16.21 12.00
C VAL A 103 -12.71 15.29 13.17
N GLY A 104 -11.43 15.21 13.51
CA GLY A 104 -10.93 14.33 14.55
C GLY A 104 -10.66 12.89 14.11
N ASN A 105 -9.92 12.17 14.96
CA ASN A 105 -9.56 10.77 14.82
C ASN A 105 -9.34 10.13 16.19
N GLU A 106 -10.24 9.21 16.56
CA GLU A 106 -10.22 8.46 17.82
C GLU A 106 -10.18 9.35 19.07
N ASP A 107 -10.77 10.54 19.00
CA ASP A 107 -10.81 11.48 20.11
C ASP A 107 -11.59 10.92 21.32
N LEU A 108 -12.59 10.06 21.09
CA LEU A 108 -13.32 9.36 22.17
C LEU A 108 -12.38 8.47 23.00
N SER A 109 -11.55 7.66 22.33
CA SER A 109 -10.47 6.88 22.94
C SER A 109 -9.36 7.75 23.57
N ASN A 110 -9.36 9.06 23.32
CA ASN A 110 -8.39 10.02 23.84
C ASN A 110 -9.01 11.03 24.81
N ASN A 111 -10.01 10.59 25.60
CA ASN A 111 -10.65 11.33 26.68
C ASN A 111 -11.46 12.57 26.25
N TRP A 112 -11.87 12.67 24.98
CA TRP A 112 -12.88 13.65 24.57
C TRP A 112 -14.28 13.09 24.80
N ALA A 113 -15.18 13.95 25.26
CA ALA A 113 -16.60 13.63 25.27
C ALA A 113 -17.19 13.83 23.86
N ALA A 114 -18.16 12.99 23.49
CA ALA A 114 -18.81 13.05 22.18
C ALA A 114 -19.41 14.43 21.85
N TRP A 115 -19.93 15.16 22.84
CA TRP A 115 -20.45 16.53 22.64
C TRP A 115 -19.36 17.54 22.24
N GLN A 116 -18.10 17.35 22.67
CA GLN A 116 -16.99 18.21 22.26
C GLN A 116 -16.65 18.00 20.79
N ILE A 117 -16.73 16.75 20.33
CA ILE A 117 -16.53 16.39 18.92
C ILE A 117 -17.66 16.97 18.06
N GLU A 118 -18.92 16.86 18.52
CA GLU A 118 -20.08 17.49 17.86
C GLU A 118 -19.88 19.01 17.69
N GLN A 119 -19.41 19.72 18.72
CA GLN A 119 -19.14 21.15 18.63
C GLN A 119 -18.11 21.48 17.54
N LYS A 120 -17.04 20.67 17.43
CA LYS A 120 -16.03 20.84 16.37
C LYS A 120 -16.60 20.53 14.99
N ILE A 121 -17.38 19.46 14.85
CA ILE A 121 -18.08 19.13 13.60
C ILE A 121 -18.97 20.30 13.15
N ASN A 122 -19.76 20.88 14.06
CA ASN A 122 -20.64 21.99 13.76
C ASN A 122 -19.87 23.27 13.36
N GLN A 123 -18.72 23.52 13.99
CA GLN A 123 -17.83 24.62 13.60
C GLN A 123 -17.30 24.44 12.17
N VAL A 124 -16.81 23.25 11.81
CA VAL A 124 -16.34 22.96 10.45
C VAL A 124 -17.49 23.05 9.44
N ARG A 125 -18.66 22.50 9.78
CA ARG A 125 -19.86 22.55 8.94
C ARG A 125 -20.31 23.97 8.65
N GLY A 126 -20.30 24.85 9.66
CA GLY A 126 -20.55 26.28 9.48
C GLY A 126 -19.56 26.91 8.51
N ALA A 127 -18.26 26.71 8.72
CA ALA A 127 -17.20 27.27 7.86
C ALA A 127 -17.32 26.84 6.39
N PHE A 128 -17.64 25.57 6.13
CA PHE A 128 -17.88 25.05 4.77
C PHE A 128 -19.14 25.64 4.15
N ARG A 129 -20.27 25.64 4.87
CA ARG A 129 -21.53 26.23 4.40
C ARG A 129 -21.37 27.70 4.04
N ASP A 130 -20.74 28.49 4.92
CA ASP A 130 -20.57 29.93 4.75
C ASP A 130 -19.63 30.27 3.57
N ASN A 131 -18.89 29.27 3.06
CA ASN A 131 -18.03 29.37 1.88
C ASN A 131 -18.60 28.70 0.61
N GLY A 132 -19.88 28.33 0.60
CA GLY A 132 -20.53 27.70 -0.57
C GLY A 132 -20.10 26.24 -0.80
N LEU A 133 -19.68 25.55 0.26
CA LEU A 133 -19.26 24.14 0.27
C LEU A 133 -20.19 23.27 1.12
N GLY A 134 -21.46 23.67 1.29
CA GLY A 134 -22.43 22.97 2.13
C GLY A 134 -22.81 21.56 1.64
N ASP A 135 -22.43 21.21 0.41
CA ASP A 135 -22.60 19.89 -0.21
C ASP A 135 -21.49 18.90 0.17
N VAL A 136 -20.38 19.36 0.76
CA VAL A 136 -19.28 18.51 1.19
C VAL A 136 -19.69 17.74 2.44
N LYS A 137 -19.59 16.40 2.39
CA LYS A 137 -19.85 15.53 3.53
C LYS A 137 -18.84 15.79 4.65
N ILE A 138 -19.34 15.93 5.88
CA ILE A 138 -18.51 16.10 7.08
C ILE A 138 -18.78 14.95 8.04
N GLY A 139 -17.71 14.34 8.52
CA GLY A 139 -17.74 13.24 9.47
C GLY A 139 -16.68 13.36 10.57
N THR A 140 -16.58 12.31 11.38
CA THR A 140 -15.46 12.09 12.31
C THR A 140 -15.01 10.64 12.19
N VAL A 141 -13.78 10.36 12.65
CA VAL A 141 -13.23 9.01 12.66
C VAL A 141 -13.06 8.53 14.10
N GLN A 142 -13.59 7.36 14.44
CA GLN A 142 -13.47 6.75 15.77
C GLN A 142 -13.28 5.24 15.63
N THR A 143 -12.91 4.56 16.71
CA THR A 143 -12.91 3.09 16.75
C THR A 143 -14.35 2.57 16.63
N ASP A 144 -14.52 1.33 16.17
CA ASP A 144 -15.83 0.69 16.12
C ASP A 144 -16.49 0.58 17.51
N GLY A 145 -15.72 0.25 18.54
CA GLY A 145 -16.19 0.24 19.93
C GLY A 145 -16.72 1.60 20.39
N ASP A 146 -15.96 2.67 20.12
CA ASP A 146 -16.35 4.04 20.49
C ASP A 146 -17.65 4.48 19.79
N TRP A 147 -17.78 4.14 18.50
CA TRP A 147 -19.00 4.41 17.75
C TRP A 147 -20.21 3.67 18.33
N LEU A 148 -20.08 2.38 18.63
CA LEU A 148 -21.18 1.59 19.19
C LEU A 148 -21.61 2.10 20.57
N ASN A 149 -20.66 2.56 21.39
CA ASN A 149 -20.94 3.15 22.71
C ASN A 149 -21.50 4.59 22.63
N ASN A 150 -21.21 5.32 21.55
CA ASN A 150 -21.65 6.71 21.34
C ASN A 150 -22.50 6.88 20.08
N ALA A 151 -23.37 5.91 19.81
CA ALA A 151 -24.06 5.79 18.52
C ALA A 151 -24.92 7.00 18.12
N TRP A 152 -25.33 7.84 19.07
CA TRP A 152 -26.06 9.08 18.80
C TRP A 152 -25.24 10.09 17.98
N LEU A 153 -23.91 10.05 18.06
CA LEU A 153 -23.02 10.93 17.30
C LEU A 153 -23.18 10.73 15.77
N ALA A 154 -23.69 9.58 15.33
CA ALA A 154 -23.99 9.33 13.92
C ALA A 154 -25.13 10.22 13.37
N ASN A 155 -25.90 10.88 14.25
CA ASN A 155 -26.97 11.81 13.87
C ASN A 155 -26.43 13.19 13.45
N VAL A 156 -25.20 13.55 13.86
CA VAL A 156 -24.61 14.88 13.58
C VAL A 156 -23.60 14.87 12.43
N VAL A 157 -23.29 13.68 11.89
CA VAL A 157 -22.37 13.48 10.77
C VAL A 157 -23.07 12.95 9.51
N ASP A 158 -22.50 13.32 8.36
CA ASP A 158 -22.93 12.82 7.05
C ASP A 158 -22.30 11.46 6.73
N ILE A 159 -21.12 11.20 7.30
CA ILE A 159 -20.32 9.99 7.11
C ILE A 159 -19.65 9.56 8.42
N VAL A 160 -19.63 8.26 8.66
CA VAL A 160 -19.07 7.59 9.84
C VAL A 160 -17.75 6.96 9.42
N GLY A 161 -16.62 7.58 9.78
CA GLY A 161 -15.31 6.95 9.58
C GLY A 161 -15.02 5.99 10.72
N VAL A 162 -14.72 4.73 10.43
CA VAL A 162 -14.42 3.72 11.43
C VAL A 162 -13.03 3.13 11.26
N ASN A 163 -12.28 3.11 12.36
CA ASN A 163 -11.01 2.41 12.46
C ASN A 163 -11.26 1.01 13.04
N ILE A 164 -10.84 -0.03 12.31
CA ILE A 164 -11.02 -1.43 12.72
C ILE A 164 -9.68 -2.15 12.57
N TYR A 165 -9.07 -2.51 13.69
CA TYR A 165 -7.81 -3.24 13.73
C TYR A 165 -7.99 -4.59 14.40
N PRO A 166 -8.00 -5.70 13.64
CA PRO A 166 -7.89 -7.04 14.20
C PRO A 166 -6.62 -7.23 15.04
N PHE A 167 -5.52 -6.54 14.72
CA PHE A 167 -4.28 -6.61 15.50
C PHE A 167 -4.45 -6.24 16.99
N PHE A 168 -5.47 -5.43 17.32
CA PHE A 168 -5.84 -5.06 18.69
C PHE A 168 -7.13 -5.75 19.17
N GLY A 169 -7.66 -6.69 18.38
CA GLY A 169 -8.89 -7.41 18.70
C GLY A 169 -8.71 -8.40 19.85
N SER A 170 -9.82 -8.68 20.54
CA SER A 170 -9.87 -9.67 21.63
C SER A 170 -10.48 -11.01 21.21
N SER A 171 -11.02 -11.11 19.99
CA SER A 171 -11.63 -12.33 19.48
C SER A 171 -10.54 -13.37 19.14
N ARG A 172 -10.90 -14.65 19.07
CA ARG A 172 -9.97 -15.67 18.56
C ARG A 172 -9.59 -15.42 17.11
N ASP A 173 -10.55 -14.94 16.32
CA ASP A 173 -10.35 -14.68 14.91
C ASP A 173 -9.40 -13.50 14.68
N SER A 174 -9.28 -12.57 15.62
CA SER A 174 -8.42 -11.39 15.45
C SER A 174 -6.94 -11.72 15.20
N TYR A 175 -6.46 -12.87 15.68
CA TYR A 175 -5.14 -13.42 15.35
C TYR A 175 -5.18 -14.69 14.50
N ALA A 176 -6.22 -15.53 14.58
CA ALA A 176 -6.29 -16.79 13.84
C ALA A 176 -6.81 -16.61 12.39
N ASN A 177 -7.72 -15.66 12.18
CA ASN A 177 -8.26 -15.28 10.88
C ASN A 177 -8.64 -13.78 10.88
N PRO A 178 -7.64 -12.87 10.84
CA PRO A 178 -7.87 -11.45 11.12
C PRO A 178 -8.90 -10.78 10.19
N VAL A 179 -9.03 -11.25 8.94
CA VAL A 179 -10.03 -10.70 8.01
C VAL A 179 -11.46 -11.14 8.36
N ALA A 180 -11.65 -12.30 9.00
CA ALA A 180 -12.95 -12.66 9.54
C ALA A 180 -13.35 -11.78 10.74
N ASP A 181 -12.39 -11.39 11.59
CA ASP A 181 -12.63 -10.40 12.65
C ASP A 181 -13.01 -9.03 12.07
N LEU A 182 -12.25 -8.55 11.06
CA LEU A 182 -12.56 -7.32 10.32
C LEU A 182 -13.97 -7.37 9.74
N ASP A 183 -14.36 -8.47 9.08
CA ASP A 183 -15.67 -8.65 8.49
C ASP A 183 -16.80 -8.62 9.53
N ALA A 184 -16.63 -9.33 10.65
CA ALA A 184 -17.61 -9.37 11.72
C ALA A 184 -17.83 -7.99 12.35
N ARG A 185 -16.75 -7.25 12.61
CA ARG A 185 -16.80 -5.89 13.17
C ARG A 185 -17.37 -4.88 12.17
N TRP A 186 -17.03 -5.00 10.89
CA TRP A 186 -17.64 -4.22 9.82
C TRP A 186 -19.14 -4.46 9.69
N ARG A 187 -19.60 -5.71 9.81
CA ARG A 187 -21.04 -6.05 9.83
C ARG A 187 -21.75 -5.44 11.04
N ALA A 188 -21.14 -5.44 12.22
CA ALA A 188 -21.70 -4.76 13.38
C ALA A 188 -21.91 -3.25 13.12
N MET A 189 -20.92 -2.60 12.51
CA MET A 189 -20.99 -1.19 12.13
C MET A 189 -22.07 -0.91 11.08
N THR A 190 -22.11 -1.66 10.00
CA THR A 190 -23.10 -1.48 8.93
C THR A 190 -24.53 -1.85 9.37
N ASN A 191 -24.70 -2.83 10.25
CA ASN A 191 -25.99 -3.11 10.88
C ASN A 191 -26.49 -1.94 11.74
N ARG A 192 -25.58 -1.24 12.42
CA ARG A 192 -25.93 -0.13 13.32
C ARG A 192 -26.15 1.20 12.60
N PHE A 193 -25.36 1.49 11.57
CA PHE A 193 -25.27 2.80 10.93
C PHE A 193 -25.54 2.80 9.41
N GLY A 194 -25.82 1.63 8.84
CA GLY A 194 -26.16 1.48 7.42
C GLY A 194 -25.02 1.89 6.49
N ASN A 195 -25.38 2.57 5.41
CA ASN A 195 -24.46 3.01 4.35
C ASN A 195 -23.64 4.26 4.70
N LYS A 196 -23.78 4.82 5.92
CA LYS A 196 -22.96 5.95 6.38
C LYS A 196 -21.51 5.55 6.67
N VAL A 197 -21.25 4.25 6.88
CA VAL A 197 -19.94 3.77 7.36
C VAL A 197 -18.92 3.73 6.24
N LEU A 198 -17.71 4.21 6.53
CA LEU A 198 -16.51 4.08 5.71
C LEU A 198 -15.39 3.50 6.59
N LEU A 199 -14.74 2.43 6.12
CA LEU A 199 -13.55 1.90 6.78
C LEU A 199 -12.40 2.88 6.53
N THR A 200 -11.97 3.56 7.58
CA THR A 200 -10.95 4.61 7.49
C THR A 200 -9.57 4.12 7.88
N GLU A 201 -9.47 3.04 8.67
CA GLU A 201 -8.19 2.41 8.97
C GLU A 201 -8.34 0.92 9.26
N THR A 202 -7.38 0.17 8.74
CA THR A 202 -7.00 -1.16 9.21
C THR A 202 -5.55 -1.40 8.82
N GLY A 203 -4.84 -2.25 9.55
CA GLY A 203 -3.43 -2.52 9.28
C GLY A 203 -2.86 -3.63 10.16
N TRP A 204 -1.64 -4.05 9.83
CA TRP A 204 -0.88 -5.03 10.60
C TRP A 204 0.62 -4.68 10.52
N PRO A 205 1.33 -4.62 11.66
CA PRO A 205 2.72 -4.19 11.70
C PRO A 205 3.68 -5.29 11.22
N ASP A 206 4.74 -4.88 10.53
CA ASP A 206 5.76 -5.80 10.02
C ASP A 206 6.88 -6.12 11.01
N SER A 207 6.99 -5.36 12.11
CA SER A 207 7.95 -5.55 13.19
C SER A 207 7.55 -4.72 14.42
N GLY A 208 8.50 -4.42 15.32
CA GLY A 208 8.28 -3.59 16.51
C GLY A 208 7.67 -4.35 17.71
N GLY A 209 7.65 -5.69 17.67
CA GLY A 209 7.14 -6.53 18.76
C GLY A 209 5.67 -6.93 18.58
N ASN A 210 5.23 -7.94 19.34
CA ASN A 210 3.91 -8.55 19.19
C ASN A 210 2.88 -7.94 20.15
N ASN A 211 1.59 -8.04 19.81
CA ASN A 211 0.49 -7.79 20.74
C ASN A 211 -0.14 -9.12 21.17
N GLY A 212 0.43 -9.76 22.20
CA GLY A 212 0.00 -11.10 22.63
C GLY A 212 0.17 -12.13 21.52
N ALA A 213 -0.93 -12.76 21.08
CA ALA A 213 -0.95 -13.72 19.98
C ALA A 213 -0.85 -13.09 18.58
N HIS A 214 -0.97 -11.75 18.47
CA HIS A 214 -0.86 -11.03 17.20
C HIS A 214 0.62 -10.79 16.88
N VAL A 215 1.16 -11.66 16.02
CA VAL A 215 2.59 -11.65 15.66
C VAL A 215 2.88 -10.62 14.58
N SER A 216 3.75 -9.67 14.90
CA SER A 216 4.24 -8.66 13.96
C SER A 216 5.39 -9.23 13.14
N SER A 217 5.19 -9.38 11.84
CA SER A 217 6.21 -9.86 10.92
C SER A 217 5.88 -9.39 9.50
N TRP A 218 6.91 -9.27 8.67
CA TRP A 218 6.75 -8.95 7.26
C TRP A 218 5.73 -9.86 6.57
N GLN A 219 5.78 -11.17 6.84
CA GLN A 219 4.87 -12.15 6.24
C GLN A 219 3.43 -11.93 6.68
N ASN A 220 3.19 -11.66 7.97
CA ASN A 220 1.83 -11.44 8.47
C ASN A 220 1.27 -10.09 7.99
N ALA A 221 2.10 -9.05 7.94
CA ALA A 221 1.70 -7.74 7.40
C ALA A 221 1.27 -7.86 5.93
N GLN A 222 2.06 -8.54 5.09
CA GLN A 222 1.71 -8.77 3.69
C GLN A 222 0.47 -9.66 3.54
N ASN A 223 0.36 -10.74 4.32
CA ASN A 223 -0.81 -11.63 4.28
C ASN A 223 -2.09 -10.88 4.63
N TYR A 224 -2.06 -10.10 5.71
CA TYR A 224 -3.21 -9.32 6.14
C TYR A 224 -3.55 -8.22 5.13
N PHE A 225 -2.55 -7.51 4.60
CA PHE A 225 -2.74 -6.52 3.54
C PHE A 225 -3.47 -7.12 2.33
N ASN A 226 -2.96 -8.22 1.77
CA ASN A 226 -3.56 -8.85 0.60
C ASN A 226 -4.99 -9.33 0.87
N ALA A 227 -5.23 -9.94 2.04
CA ALA A 227 -6.53 -10.44 2.42
C ALA A 227 -7.55 -9.29 2.65
N ALA A 228 -7.12 -8.20 3.30
CA ALA A 228 -7.94 -7.01 3.51
C ALA A 228 -8.24 -6.28 2.20
N GLN A 229 -7.26 -6.11 1.30
CA GLN A 229 -7.49 -5.52 -0.03
C GLN A 229 -8.54 -6.30 -0.83
N LYS A 230 -8.47 -7.64 -0.80
CA LYS A 230 -9.49 -8.49 -1.41
C LYS A 230 -10.85 -8.33 -0.75
N TRP A 231 -10.91 -8.27 0.58
CA TRP A 231 -12.14 -8.06 1.32
C TRP A 231 -12.79 -6.71 1.00
N MET A 232 -11.99 -5.65 0.88
CA MET A 232 -12.42 -4.30 0.52
C MET A 232 -13.02 -4.23 -0.90
N ASN A 233 -12.86 -5.25 -1.76
CA ASN A 233 -13.46 -5.24 -3.12
C ASN A 233 -14.98 -5.16 -3.07
N ASN A 234 -15.57 -5.67 -2.00
CA ASN A 234 -17.02 -5.71 -1.81
C ASN A 234 -17.47 -5.05 -0.48
N ASN A 235 -16.54 -4.51 0.30
CA ASN A 235 -16.80 -4.02 1.66
C ASN A 235 -16.01 -2.73 1.95
N GLY A 236 -16.28 -2.10 3.09
CA GLY A 236 -15.51 -0.94 3.59
C GLY A 236 -16.03 0.43 3.13
N GLY A 237 -17.09 0.51 2.33
CA GLY A 237 -17.67 1.76 1.85
C GLY A 237 -17.12 2.20 0.49
N GLU A 238 -17.30 3.49 0.15
CA GLU A 238 -17.00 4.02 -1.20
C GLU A 238 -15.51 3.90 -1.58
N ILE A 239 -14.60 4.34 -0.70
CA ILE A 239 -13.15 4.27 -0.91
C ILE A 239 -12.47 3.92 0.43
N PRO A 240 -12.50 2.65 0.86
CA PRO A 240 -11.88 2.26 2.12
C PRO A 240 -10.37 2.51 2.09
N THR A 241 -9.82 2.88 3.26
CA THR A 241 -8.41 3.27 3.38
C THR A 241 -7.60 2.31 4.24
N TRP A 242 -6.40 1.97 3.76
CA TRP A 242 -5.41 1.20 4.51
C TRP A 242 -4.56 2.11 5.40
N PHE A 243 -4.25 1.67 6.62
CA PHE A 243 -3.28 2.33 7.49
C PHE A 243 -1.92 1.62 7.41
N MET A 244 -0.86 2.24 6.86
CA MET A 244 -0.75 3.58 6.25
C MET A 244 0.35 3.61 5.17
N TYR A 245 0.62 4.76 4.54
CA TYR A 245 1.59 4.88 3.45
C TYR A 245 3.02 4.59 3.90
N HIS A 246 3.57 5.37 4.83
CA HIS A 246 4.99 5.28 5.24
C HIS A 246 5.16 5.21 6.75
N ASP A 247 6.19 4.50 7.19
CA ASP A 247 6.43 4.22 8.61
C ASP A 247 6.90 5.45 9.36
N ASN A 248 6.30 5.72 10.52
CA ASN A 248 6.78 6.73 11.45
C ASN A 248 7.65 6.07 12.54
N ARG A 249 8.94 5.86 12.26
CA ARG A 249 9.91 5.25 13.20
C ARG A 249 10.17 6.08 14.47
N GLY A 250 9.62 7.30 14.56
CA GLY A 250 9.61 8.06 15.81
C GLY A 250 8.59 7.53 16.84
N LYS A 251 7.64 6.70 16.41
CA LYS A 251 6.68 6.02 17.31
C LYS A 251 7.30 4.75 17.91
N PRO A 252 6.94 4.39 19.15
CA PRO A 252 7.52 3.23 19.82
C PRO A 252 7.00 1.91 19.26
N ASN A 253 7.81 0.85 19.38
CA ASN A 253 7.39 -0.55 19.15
C ASN A 253 6.70 -0.73 17.80
N TYR A 254 5.64 -1.55 17.73
CA TYR A 254 4.90 -1.86 16.51
C TYR A 254 4.21 -0.64 15.89
N GLU A 255 3.96 0.44 16.63
CA GLU A 255 3.27 1.63 16.10
C GLU A 255 4.05 2.30 14.98
N GLY A 256 5.38 2.19 15.02
CA GLY A 256 6.26 2.71 13.97
C GLY A 256 6.39 1.81 12.73
N HIS A 257 5.63 0.71 12.64
CA HIS A 257 5.86 -0.41 11.71
C HIS A 257 4.62 -0.85 10.88
N PHE A 258 3.52 -0.09 10.91
CA PHE A 258 2.28 -0.44 10.22
C PHE A 258 2.26 -0.17 8.71
N ALA A 259 3.23 0.58 8.18
CA ALA A 259 3.10 1.15 6.86
C ALA A 259 3.55 0.24 5.72
N LEU A 260 3.10 0.58 4.52
CA LEU A 260 3.44 -0.11 3.27
C LEU A 260 4.78 0.33 2.67
N ALA A 261 5.30 1.48 3.11
CA ALA A 261 6.58 2.04 2.69
C ALA A 261 7.47 2.34 3.91
N GLU A 262 8.78 2.32 3.68
CA GLU A 262 9.77 2.84 4.62
C GLU A 262 9.63 4.36 4.77
N PRO A 263 10.23 4.97 5.82
CA PRO A 263 10.14 6.42 6.06
C PRO A 263 10.61 7.31 4.89
N ASN A 264 11.43 6.77 3.98
CA ASN A 264 11.91 7.44 2.77
C ASN A 264 10.94 7.30 1.57
N GLY A 265 9.75 6.72 1.78
CA GLY A 265 8.73 6.52 0.75
C GLY A 265 8.97 5.30 -0.17
N GLN A 266 9.96 4.47 0.10
CA GLN A 266 10.19 3.23 -0.66
C GLN A 266 9.22 2.13 -0.23
N TRP A 267 8.47 1.55 -1.17
CA TRP A 267 7.54 0.45 -0.89
C TRP A 267 8.26 -0.77 -0.33
N LYS A 268 7.74 -1.34 0.77
CA LYS A 268 8.30 -2.52 1.43
C LYS A 268 8.00 -3.83 0.70
N PHE A 269 6.99 -3.84 -0.17
CA PHE A 269 6.66 -4.96 -1.04
C PHE A 269 5.82 -4.49 -2.22
N ASP A 270 5.81 -5.28 -3.30
CA ASP A 270 5.07 -4.98 -4.52
C ASP A 270 3.58 -5.38 -4.39
N PHE A 271 2.69 -4.46 -4.76
CA PHE A 271 1.23 -4.66 -4.85
C PHE A 271 0.56 -3.61 -5.77
N ASN A 272 -0.50 -3.97 -6.49
CA ASN A 272 -1.43 -3.02 -7.15
C ASN A 272 -0.79 -1.83 -7.91
N VAL A 273 0.30 -2.04 -8.66
CA VAL A 273 0.83 -0.97 -9.53
C VAL A 273 -0.21 -0.67 -10.59
N LYS A 274 -0.71 0.57 -10.61
CA LYS A 274 -1.58 1.05 -11.66
C LYS A 274 -0.77 1.18 -12.93
N SER A 275 -1.19 0.50 -13.98
CA SER A 275 -0.66 0.69 -15.31
C SER A 275 -0.77 2.18 -15.66
N SER A 276 0.35 2.90 -15.69
CA SER A 276 0.36 4.22 -16.29
C SER A 276 0.03 4.02 -17.77
N ASN A 277 -0.83 4.88 -18.32
CA ASN A 277 -1.02 5.00 -19.76
C ASN A 277 0.30 5.52 -20.38
N VAL A 278 1.31 4.65 -20.45
CA VAL A 278 2.49 4.82 -21.28
C VAL A 278 2.36 3.74 -22.33
N GLY A 279 2.03 4.16 -23.55
CA GLY A 279 1.79 3.27 -24.66
C GLY A 279 2.99 2.37 -24.98
N GLY A 280 2.69 1.14 -25.35
CA GLY A 280 3.53 0.31 -26.20
C GLY A 280 4.36 -0.76 -25.48
N GLY A 281 3.97 -2.01 -25.67
CA GLY A 281 4.84 -3.18 -25.52
C GLY A 281 4.23 -4.28 -24.66
N GLY A 282 3.53 -5.22 -25.31
CA GLY A 282 2.95 -6.38 -24.66
C GLY A 282 3.98 -7.18 -23.84
N GLY A 283 3.62 -7.46 -22.59
CA GLY A 283 4.37 -8.31 -21.68
C GLY A 283 3.49 -8.69 -20.49
N GLY A 284 2.80 -9.81 -20.62
CA GLY A 284 2.13 -10.65 -19.61
C GLY A 284 1.74 -10.02 -18.26
N GLU A 285 0.44 -9.85 -18.05
CA GLU A 285 -0.16 -9.78 -16.71
C GLU A 285 -0.11 -11.16 -16.02
N GLY A 286 0.23 -11.16 -14.72
CA GLY A 286 0.17 -12.33 -13.84
C GLY A 286 1.55 -12.72 -13.33
N ASP A 287 1.66 -13.06 -12.04
CA ASP A 287 2.88 -13.56 -11.40
C ASP A 287 3.70 -14.40 -12.38
N ASP A 288 4.91 -13.95 -12.71
CA ASP A 288 5.81 -14.57 -13.67
C ASP A 288 6.25 -15.94 -13.13
N LYS A 289 5.39 -16.96 -13.20
CA LYS A 289 5.65 -18.34 -12.74
C LYS A 289 5.92 -19.22 -13.96
N PRO A 290 7.10 -19.07 -14.62
CA PRO A 290 7.43 -19.85 -15.80
C PRO A 290 7.48 -21.34 -15.45
N SER A 291 6.94 -22.15 -16.36
CA SER A 291 7.09 -23.61 -16.36
C SER A 291 8.17 -24.03 -17.35
N GLY A 292 8.96 -25.04 -16.96
CA GLY A 292 10.06 -25.57 -17.76
C GLY A 292 11.33 -24.73 -17.66
N TYR A 293 12.25 -24.97 -18.60
CA TYR A 293 13.46 -24.16 -18.75
C TYR A 293 13.13 -22.81 -19.38
N PHE A 294 13.80 -21.76 -18.90
CA PHE A 294 13.70 -20.41 -19.45
C PHE A 294 14.99 -19.63 -19.19
N GLN A 295 15.17 -18.54 -19.93
CA GLN A 295 16.20 -17.54 -19.72
C GLN A 295 15.59 -16.27 -19.13
N LEU A 296 16.35 -15.57 -18.30
CA LEU A 296 16.05 -14.22 -17.86
C LEU A 296 16.89 -13.25 -18.69
N ILE A 297 16.23 -12.44 -19.52
CA ILE A 297 16.86 -11.58 -20.51
C ILE A 297 16.71 -10.12 -20.09
N THR A 298 17.81 -9.40 -19.95
CA THR A 298 17.78 -7.97 -19.63
C THR A 298 17.17 -7.16 -20.79
N ASN A 299 16.78 -5.91 -20.53
CA ASN A 299 16.32 -4.99 -21.57
C ASN A 299 17.33 -4.76 -22.72
N ARG A 300 18.62 -5.06 -22.51
CA ARG A 300 19.69 -4.99 -23.51
C ARG A 300 19.91 -6.30 -24.29
N GLY A 301 19.09 -7.33 -24.05
CA GLY A 301 19.22 -8.63 -24.71
C GLY A 301 20.31 -9.55 -24.12
N LYS A 302 20.94 -9.18 -23.01
CA LYS A 302 21.92 -10.02 -22.29
C LYS A 302 21.19 -11.08 -21.47
N ALA A 303 21.72 -12.30 -21.42
CA ALA A 303 21.18 -13.38 -20.61
C ALA A 303 21.79 -13.38 -19.21
N PHE A 304 20.93 -13.43 -18.20
CA PHE A 304 21.33 -13.69 -16.82
C PHE A 304 21.82 -15.13 -16.70
N ARG A 305 23.00 -15.31 -16.13
CA ARG A 305 23.70 -16.58 -16.08
C ARG A 305 24.48 -16.78 -14.81
N GLU A 306 24.79 -18.04 -14.53
CA GLU A 306 25.88 -18.38 -13.64
C GLU A 306 27.24 -18.00 -14.26
N TRP A 307 28.14 -17.50 -13.42
CA TRP A 307 29.46 -17.03 -13.83
C TRP A 307 30.51 -17.19 -12.72
N TYR A 308 31.34 -18.24 -12.82
CA TYR A 308 32.44 -18.55 -11.90
C TYR A 308 32.05 -18.57 -10.41
N GLY A 309 30.89 -19.18 -10.11
CA GLY A 309 30.31 -19.26 -8.77
C GLY A 309 29.44 -18.06 -8.40
N GLY A 310 29.57 -16.93 -9.10
CA GLY A 310 28.68 -15.77 -8.99
C GLY A 310 27.59 -15.77 -10.07
N VAL A 311 27.06 -14.58 -10.35
CA VAL A 311 26.06 -14.37 -11.40
C VAL A 311 26.36 -13.12 -12.23
N ALA A 312 25.97 -13.13 -13.50
CA ALA A 312 26.27 -12.07 -14.46
C ALA A 312 25.19 -11.94 -15.53
N ALA A 313 25.16 -10.81 -16.26
CA ALA A 313 24.34 -10.62 -17.45
C ALA A 313 25.23 -10.51 -18.69
N LYS A 314 25.40 -11.63 -19.42
CA LYS A 314 26.35 -11.77 -20.55
C LYS A 314 25.64 -11.98 -21.88
N ASP A 315 26.41 -12.05 -22.97
CA ASP A 315 25.86 -12.35 -24.30
C ASP A 315 25.07 -13.66 -24.28
N ASN A 316 23.91 -13.63 -24.95
CA ASN A 316 22.98 -14.75 -24.97
C ASN A 316 23.42 -15.80 -26.00
N ASN A 317 24.17 -16.79 -25.54
CA ASN A 317 24.57 -17.96 -26.33
C ASN A 317 23.66 -19.18 -26.10
N ARG A 318 22.61 -19.05 -25.29
CA ARG A 318 21.66 -20.11 -24.90
C ARG A 318 22.31 -21.37 -24.32
N ASP A 319 23.50 -21.26 -23.73
CA ASP A 319 24.15 -22.39 -23.06
C ASP A 319 23.42 -22.77 -21.76
N PRO A 320 23.70 -23.95 -21.17
CA PRO A 320 23.04 -24.39 -19.94
C PRO A 320 23.18 -23.43 -18.74
N TYR A 321 24.23 -22.61 -18.68
CA TYR A 321 24.43 -21.66 -17.57
C TYR A 321 23.52 -20.43 -17.68
N THR A 322 22.92 -20.20 -18.85
CA THR A 322 21.87 -19.17 -19.06
C THR A 322 20.46 -19.71 -18.82
N GLN A 323 20.31 -21.02 -18.60
CA GLN A 323 19.01 -21.69 -18.46
C GLN A 323 18.65 -21.87 -16.98
N TRP A 324 17.43 -21.48 -16.64
CA TRP A 324 16.87 -21.51 -15.30
C TRP A 324 15.56 -22.29 -15.27
N THR A 325 15.23 -22.84 -14.11
CA THR A 325 13.89 -23.31 -13.77
C THR A 325 13.43 -22.62 -12.49
N TYR A 326 12.11 -22.49 -12.30
CA TYR A 326 11.53 -21.89 -11.12
C TYR A 326 10.56 -22.86 -10.46
N ASN A 327 10.79 -23.18 -9.19
CA ASN A 327 9.85 -23.96 -8.40
C ASN A 327 9.00 -23.01 -7.53
N PRO A 328 7.72 -22.77 -7.88
CA PRO A 328 6.88 -21.83 -7.13
C PRO A 328 6.52 -22.30 -5.72
N LYS A 329 6.67 -23.60 -5.40
CA LYS A 329 6.41 -24.13 -4.06
C LYS A 329 7.57 -23.85 -3.10
N THR A 330 8.80 -24.03 -3.57
CA THR A 330 10.01 -23.81 -2.76
C THR A 330 10.58 -22.39 -2.94
N GLN A 331 10.08 -21.67 -3.95
CA GLN A 331 10.53 -20.35 -4.40
C GLN A 331 11.97 -20.33 -4.92
N GLN A 332 12.52 -21.47 -5.34
CA GLN A 332 13.91 -21.53 -5.82
C GLN A 332 14.00 -21.31 -7.33
N LEU A 333 15.05 -20.58 -7.73
CA LEU A 333 15.56 -20.52 -9.08
C LEU A 333 16.76 -21.46 -9.22
N TRP A 334 16.63 -22.51 -10.02
CA TRP A 334 17.70 -23.49 -10.25
C TRP A 334 18.36 -23.26 -11.60
N ASN A 335 19.69 -23.21 -11.64
CA ASN A 335 20.48 -23.05 -12.85
C ASN A 335 20.85 -24.40 -13.46
N ALA A 336 20.60 -24.59 -14.75
CA ALA A 336 20.79 -25.88 -15.42
C ALA A 336 22.27 -26.28 -15.54
N GLY A 337 23.14 -25.35 -15.92
CA GLY A 337 24.56 -25.61 -16.14
C GLY A 337 25.33 -25.83 -14.84
N ALA A 338 25.05 -25.02 -13.83
CA ALA A 338 25.74 -25.10 -12.54
C ALA A 338 25.13 -26.15 -11.58
N GLN A 339 23.91 -26.61 -11.87
CA GLN A 339 23.14 -27.52 -11.00
C GLN A 339 22.98 -26.99 -9.56
N LYS A 340 22.83 -25.67 -9.44
CA LYS A 340 22.78 -24.92 -8.18
C LYS A 340 21.62 -23.94 -8.18
N CYS A 341 21.19 -23.54 -6.98
CA CYS A 341 20.13 -22.56 -6.80
C CYS A 341 20.72 -21.16 -6.66
N LEU A 342 19.98 -20.15 -7.13
CA LEU A 342 20.29 -18.75 -6.84
C LEU A 342 20.16 -18.53 -5.34
N ASP A 343 21.21 -18.01 -4.72
CA ASP A 343 21.31 -17.82 -3.27
C ASP A 343 21.78 -16.39 -3.01
N ALA A 344 21.17 -15.75 -2.01
CA ALA A 344 21.61 -14.45 -1.54
C ALA A 344 21.85 -14.47 -0.04
N TYR A 345 22.98 -13.92 0.41
CA TYR A 345 23.36 -13.91 1.82
C TYR A 345 23.78 -12.51 2.28
N LYS A 346 23.66 -12.24 3.57
CA LYS A 346 24.13 -10.98 4.17
C LYS A 346 25.64 -11.01 4.35
N ASP A 347 26.29 -9.95 3.89
CA ASP A 347 27.70 -9.65 4.12
C ASP A 347 27.81 -8.20 4.61
N GLY A 348 27.90 -8.04 5.93
CA GLY A 348 27.73 -6.74 6.60
C GLY A 348 26.38 -6.11 6.28
N ASN A 349 26.41 -4.90 5.72
CA ASN A 349 25.20 -4.16 5.30
C ASN A 349 24.75 -4.47 3.88
N SER A 350 25.48 -5.31 3.15
CA SER A 350 25.14 -5.69 1.78
C SER A 350 24.48 -7.05 1.74
N VAL A 351 23.60 -7.24 0.76
CA VAL A 351 23.17 -8.57 0.33
C VAL A 351 24.00 -8.93 -0.90
N LYS A 352 24.66 -10.08 -0.86
CA LYS A 352 25.44 -10.63 -1.98
C LYS A 352 24.64 -11.76 -2.62
N VAL A 353 24.84 -11.97 -3.92
CA VAL A 353 24.18 -13.05 -4.67
C VAL A 353 25.19 -13.92 -5.38
N HIS A 354 24.93 -15.21 -5.37
CA HIS A 354 25.76 -16.23 -6.01
C HIS A 354 24.89 -17.45 -6.34
N VAL A 355 25.52 -18.54 -6.83
CA VAL A 355 24.84 -19.84 -6.90
C VAL A 355 25.37 -20.78 -5.81
N TYR A 356 24.48 -21.50 -5.15
CA TYR A 356 24.84 -22.43 -4.08
C TYR A 356 24.03 -23.75 -4.14
N GLY A 357 24.45 -24.76 -3.38
CA GLY A 357 23.73 -26.03 -3.31
C GLY A 357 22.29 -25.81 -2.86
N CYS A 358 21.33 -26.46 -3.53
CA CYS A 358 19.90 -26.23 -3.27
C CYS A 358 19.45 -26.85 -1.95
N ASP A 359 18.73 -26.07 -1.16
CA ASP A 359 18.03 -26.51 0.04
C ASP A 359 16.67 -25.78 0.15
N ASP A 360 15.59 -26.55 0.13
CA ASP A 360 14.20 -26.04 0.14
C ASP A 360 13.88 -25.26 1.43
N ASN A 361 14.61 -25.53 2.51
CA ASN A 361 14.45 -24.87 3.80
C ASN A 361 15.32 -23.60 3.92
N ASN A 362 16.27 -23.38 3.01
CA ASN A 362 17.16 -22.24 3.07
C ASN A 362 16.43 -20.95 2.65
N GLY A 363 16.28 -20.02 3.59
CA GLY A 363 15.65 -18.71 3.36
C GLY A 363 16.38 -17.83 2.33
N ASN A 364 17.70 -18.02 2.17
CA ASN A 364 18.55 -17.31 1.22
C ASN A 364 18.28 -17.69 -0.25
N GLN A 365 17.52 -18.77 -0.49
CA GLN A 365 17.26 -19.30 -1.84
C GLN A 365 15.83 -19.07 -2.30
N LYS A 366 15.10 -18.20 -1.59
CA LYS A 366 13.69 -17.93 -1.85
C LYS A 366 13.56 -16.65 -2.67
N TRP A 367 13.03 -16.79 -3.87
CA TRP A 367 12.86 -15.71 -4.84
C TRP A 367 11.42 -15.66 -5.34
N ARG A 368 10.93 -14.43 -5.56
CA ARG A 368 9.64 -14.14 -6.18
C ARG A 368 9.92 -13.53 -7.55
N LEU A 369 9.25 -14.06 -8.57
CA LEU A 369 9.22 -13.49 -9.90
C LEU A 369 7.94 -12.68 -10.07
N SER A 370 8.05 -11.37 -10.27
CA SER A 370 6.90 -10.47 -10.37
C SER A 370 7.22 -9.29 -11.28
N LYS A 371 6.42 -9.07 -12.32
CA LYS A 371 6.52 -7.92 -13.23
C LYS A 371 7.93 -7.76 -13.81
N GLY A 372 8.52 -8.86 -14.26
CA GLY A 372 9.89 -8.91 -14.77
C GLY A 372 10.99 -8.76 -13.72
N LYS A 373 10.69 -8.62 -12.43
CA LYS A 373 11.71 -8.57 -11.37
C LYS A 373 11.97 -9.95 -10.76
N VAL A 374 13.23 -10.18 -10.38
CA VAL A 374 13.64 -11.31 -9.55
C VAL A 374 13.91 -10.77 -8.13
N ILE A 375 12.99 -11.03 -7.19
CA ILE A 375 12.94 -10.39 -5.88
C ILE A 375 13.29 -11.41 -4.80
N HIS A 376 14.28 -11.14 -3.95
CA HIS A 376 14.58 -11.99 -2.81
C HIS A 376 13.43 -11.94 -1.79
N ALA A 377 12.92 -13.10 -1.38
CA ALA A 377 11.71 -13.20 -0.56
C ALA A 377 11.94 -12.70 0.88
N GLN A 378 13.14 -12.87 1.44
CA GLN A 378 13.44 -12.49 2.82
C GLN A 378 14.08 -11.11 2.97
N TYR A 379 14.91 -10.70 2.02
CA TYR A 379 15.68 -9.45 2.11
C TYR A 379 15.05 -8.30 1.32
N ASN A 380 14.03 -8.60 0.52
CA ASN A 380 13.32 -7.64 -0.32
C ASN A 380 14.23 -6.76 -1.19
N VAL A 381 15.32 -7.37 -1.67
CA VAL A 381 16.21 -6.81 -2.69
C VAL A 381 15.90 -7.46 -4.03
N CYS A 382 16.13 -6.73 -5.10
CA CYS A 382 15.94 -7.19 -6.46
C CYS A 382 17.30 -7.58 -7.05
N LEU A 383 17.30 -8.59 -7.91
CA LEU A 383 18.41 -8.81 -8.82
C LEU A 383 18.57 -7.57 -9.70
N ASP A 384 19.80 -7.09 -9.81
CA ASP A 384 20.16 -5.86 -10.51
C ASP A 384 21.37 -6.15 -11.40
N ALA A 385 21.19 -5.92 -12.70
CA ALA A 385 22.23 -6.08 -13.71
C ALA A 385 22.60 -4.69 -14.27
N ASP A 386 23.45 -3.97 -13.53
CA ASP A 386 23.87 -2.62 -13.88
C ASP A 386 24.51 -2.58 -15.28
N VAL A 387 24.05 -1.64 -16.11
CA VAL A 387 24.56 -1.40 -17.46
C VAL A 387 25.99 -0.90 -17.44
N ASN A 388 26.37 -0.20 -16.37
CA ASN A 388 27.66 0.47 -16.23
C ASN A 388 28.71 -0.39 -15.53
N ASP A 389 28.39 -1.60 -15.06
CA ASP A 389 29.40 -2.50 -14.51
C ASP A 389 30.29 -3.02 -15.65
N PRO A 390 31.59 -2.66 -15.71
CA PRO A 390 32.50 -3.14 -16.77
C PRO A 390 32.69 -4.66 -16.73
N LYS A 391 32.37 -5.33 -15.62
CA LYS A 391 32.40 -6.78 -15.49
C LYS A 391 31.07 -7.42 -15.87
N GLU A 392 30.02 -6.63 -16.10
CA GLU A 392 28.62 -7.06 -16.30
C GLU A 392 28.16 -8.06 -15.22
N SER A 393 28.63 -7.89 -13.99
CA SER A 393 28.20 -8.71 -12.86
C SER A 393 26.75 -8.39 -12.53
N ALA A 394 26.00 -9.38 -12.06
CA ALA A 394 24.70 -9.14 -11.45
C ALA A 394 24.87 -9.13 -9.94
N GLN A 395 24.11 -8.26 -9.28
CA GLN A 395 24.11 -8.09 -7.84
C GLN A 395 22.69 -8.09 -7.31
N THR A 396 22.54 -7.97 -6.00
CA THR A 396 21.25 -7.53 -5.44
C THR A 396 21.30 -6.05 -5.08
N TRP A 397 20.21 -5.36 -5.30
CA TRP A 397 20.03 -3.97 -4.91
C TRP A 397 18.63 -3.73 -4.36
N THR A 398 18.40 -2.62 -3.67
CA THR A 398 17.05 -2.22 -3.28
C THR A 398 16.13 -2.25 -4.50
N CYS A 399 14.95 -2.85 -4.37
CA CYS A 399 13.97 -2.88 -5.44
C CYS A 399 13.47 -1.47 -5.76
N VAL A 400 13.71 -0.99 -6.98
CA VAL A 400 13.29 0.34 -7.44
C VAL A 400 12.30 0.21 -8.59
N ASP A 401 11.12 0.81 -8.46
CA ASP A 401 10.12 0.84 -9.52
C ASP A 401 10.68 1.57 -10.76
N ASN A 402 10.36 1.05 -11.96
CA ASN A 402 10.86 1.56 -13.24
C ASN A 402 12.39 1.55 -13.44
N ASN A 403 13.17 0.90 -12.56
CA ASN A 403 14.58 0.67 -12.81
C ASN A 403 14.76 -0.48 -13.82
N THR A 404 15.15 -0.14 -15.05
CA THR A 404 15.30 -1.11 -16.14
C THR A 404 16.41 -2.14 -15.92
N ASN A 405 17.38 -1.88 -15.03
CA ASN A 405 18.45 -2.83 -14.69
C ASN A 405 17.94 -4.01 -13.86
N GLN A 406 16.75 -3.86 -13.26
CA GLN A 406 16.10 -4.87 -12.45
C GLN A 406 14.97 -5.60 -13.19
N ILE A 407 14.80 -5.32 -14.49
CA ILE A 407 13.75 -5.91 -15.32
C ILE A 407 14.36 -6.96 -16.26
N PHE A 408 13.82 -8.17 -16.15
CA PHE A 408 14.17 -9.34 -16.92
C PHE A 408 12.94 -9.87 -17.64
N LYS A 409 13.04 -10.00 -18.96
CA LYS A 409 12.07 -10.71 -19.77
C LYS A 409 12.33 -12.21 -19.67
N ILE A 410 11.30 -12.98 -19.36
CA ILE A 410 11.35 -14.44 -19.46
C ILE A 410 11.30 -14.83 -20.94
N SER A 411 12.31 -15.59 -21.41
CA SER A 411 12.36 -16.19 -22.74
C SER A 411 12.43 -17.71 -22.61
N LYS A 412 11.54 -18.42 -23.29
CA LYS A 412 11.61 -19.88 -23.41
C LYS A 412 12.47 -20.31 -24.58
#